data_AF-A0A843KZP9-F1
#
_entry.id   AF-A0A843KZP9-F1
#
_cell.length_a   1.000
_cell.length_b   1.000
_cell.length_c   1.000
_cell.angle_alpha   90.00
_cell.angle_beta   90.00
_cell.angle_gamma   90.00
#
_symmetry.space_group_name_H-M   'P 1'
#
loop_
_entity.id
_entity.type
_entity.pdbx_description
1 polymer ?
#
loop_
_entity_poly.entity_id
_entity_poly.type
_entity_poly.pdbx_seq_one_letter_code
_entity_poly.pdbx_strand_id
1 'polypeptide(L)'
;MGGVKDSTYLDVKKALARRFSPQEGWQFAWYPTYGNVQPECVLSRRTAGRTERVVVGVKMASKVPVGTIEELQGQRQALAASNVDIDRAVLVVPGGASVPAVPEGIEILEMGNWQIVGDRIAWSKNIERSAFHQEERVKRGLA
;
A
#
# COMPACT_ATOMS: atom_id res chain seq x y z
N MET A 1 -14.05 -1.96 18.23
CA MET A 1 -13.86 -2.44 16.85
C MET A 1 -13.03 -1.41 16.07
N GLY A 2 -11.71 -1.58 15.99
CA GLY A 2 -10.80 -0.62 15.30
C GLY A 2 -9.44 -1.20 14.91
N GLY A 3 -8.93 -2.18 15.67
CA GLY A 3 -7.53 -2.63 15.53
C GLY A 3 -7.10 -3.27 14.20
N VAL A 4 -8.01 -3.73 13.33
CA VAL A 4 -7.62 -4.33 12.04
C VAL A 4 -7.19 -3.24 11.04
N LYS A 5 -7.91 -2.11 10.96
CA LYS A 5 -7.54 -1.00 10.07
C LYS A 5 -6.20 -0.39 10.51
N ASP A 6 -6.03 -0.13 11.80
CA ASP A 6 -4.78 0.43 12.34
C ASP A 6 -3.58 -0.48 12.08
N SER A 7 -3.75 -1.80 12.23
CA SER A 7 -2.65 -2.77 11.99
C SER A 7 -2.23 -2.81 10.53
N THR A 8 -3.18 -2.78 9.59
CA THR A 8 -2.89 -2.72 8.15
C THR A 8 -2.16 -1.44 7.78
N TYR A 9 -2.61 -0.27 8.24
CA TYR A 9 -1.93 1.00 7.97
C TYR A 9 -0.52 1.06 8.56
N LEU A 10 -0.30 0.46 9.74
CA LEU A 10 1.05 0.33 10.31
C LEU A 10 1.97 -0.56 9.46
N ASP A 11 1.47 -1.68 8.93
CA ASP A 11 2.24 -2.53 8.04
C ASP A 11 2.51 -1.86 6.69
N VAL A 12 1.54 -1.12 6.14
CA VAL A 12 1.72 -0.31 4.93
C VAL A 12 2.80 0.74 5.17
N LYS A 13 2.73 1.48 6.28
CA LYS A 13 3.75 2.47 6.66
C LYS A 13 5.14 1.83 6.75
N LYS A 14 5.26 0.64 7.35
CA LYS A 14 6.54 -0.10 7.41
C LYS A 14 7.04 -0.51 6.03
N ALA A 15 6.15 -1.00 5.17
CA ALA A 15 6.49 -1.40 3.81
C ALA A 15 6.98 -0.20 2.99
N LEU A 16 6.28 0.94 3.07
CA LEU A 16 6.68 2.19 2.43
C LEU A 16 8.00 2.72 3.02
N ALA A 17 8.19 2.69 4.34
CA ALA A 17 9.41 3.16 4.99
C ALA A 17 10.66 2.35 4.61
N ARG A 18 10.52 1.11 4.13
CA ARG A 18 11.65 0.33 3.58
C ARG A 18 12.12 0.90 2.24
N ARG A 19 11.22 1.50 1.46
CA ARG A 19 11.51 2.06 0.13
C ARG A 19 11.77 3.56 0.15
N PHE A 20 11.05 4.27 1.02
CA PHE A 20 11.08 5.71 1.22
C PHE A 20 11.48 5.98 2.67
N SER A 21 12.77 5.83 2.96
CA SER A 21 13.25 5.82 4.33
C SER A 21 13.11 7.20 4.99
N PRO A 22 12.50 7.29 6.19
CA PRO A 22 12.52 8.52 6.98
C PRO A 22 13.94 9.00 7.29
N GLN A 23 14.91 8.09 7.39
CA GLN A 23 16.32 8.43 7.61
C GLN A 23 16.94 9.15 6.41
N GLU A 24 16.41 8.91 5.22
CA GLU A 24 16.79 9.65 4.02
C GLU A 24 16.09 11.02 3.95
N GLY A 25 15.13 11.31 4.84
CA GLY A 25 14.38 12.57 4.89
C GLY A 25 12.99 12.50 4.25
N TRP A 26 12.48 11.30 3.96
CA TRP A 26 11.10 11.11 3.52
C TRP A 26 10.11 11.34 4.67
N GLN A 27 9.10 12.15 4.42
CA GLN A 27 8.02 12.49 5.33
C GLN A 27 6.71 11.88 4.84
N PHE A 28 5.93 11.36 5.77
CA PHE A 28 4.66 10.67 5.50
C PHE A 28 3.50 11.55 5.94
N ALA A 29 2.71 12.04 5.00
CA ALA A 29 1.44 12.71 5.28
C ALA A 29 0.30 11.74 4.96
N TRP A 30 -0.49 11.39 5.98
CA TRP A 30 -1.68 10.55 5.84
C TRP A 30 -2.91 11.44 5.75
N TYR A 31 -3.76 11.18 4.76
CA TYR A 31 -4.95 11.96 4.44
C TYR A 31 -4.72 13.49 4.37
N PRO A 32 -3.63 13.99 3.74
CA PRO A 32 -3.41 15.41 3.61
C PRO A 32 -4.50 16.03 2.73
N THR A 33 -4.89 17.25 3.04
CA THR A 33 -5.87 17.99 2.26
C THR A 33 -5.17 18.99 1.34
N TYR A 34 -5.38 18.87 0.04
CA TYR A 34 -4.88 19.78 -0.99
C TYR A 34 -6.07 20.34 -1.77
N GLY A 35 -6.56 21.50 -1.34
CA GLY A 35 -7.80 22.07 -1.89
C GLY A 35 -8.97 21.09 -1.70
N ASN A 36 -9.54 20.62 -2.81
CA ASN A 36 -10.64 19.64 -2.81
C ASN A 36 -10.18 18.18 -2.95
N VAL A 37 -8.88 17.91 -2.97
CA VAL A 37 -8.31 16.57 -3.12
C VAL A 37 -7.75 16.11 -1.79
N GLN A 38 -8.12 14.90 -1.37
CA GLN A 38 -7.58 14.26 -0.17
C GLN A 38 -7.05 12.87 -0.52
N PRO A 39 -5.80 12.76 -0.99
CA PRO A 39 -5.18 11.46 -1.23
C PRO A 39 -4.99 10.68 0.09
N GLU A 40 -4.93 9.36 0.02
CA GLU A 40 -4.76 8.51 1.22
C GLU A 40 -3.41 8.76 1.90
N CYS A 41 -2.33 8.85 1.12
CA CYS A 41 -1.03 9.22 1.63
C CYS A 41 -0.20 9.95 0.58
N VAL A 42 0.57 10.96 1.02
CA VAL A 42 1.60 11.61 0.22
C VAL A 42 2.92 11.53 0.97
N LEU A 43 3.92 11.00 0.28
CA LEU A 43 5.31 11.02 0.72
C LEU A 43 5.98 12.23 0.13
N SER A 44 6.81 12.91 0.92
CA SER A 44 7.58 14.03 0.40
C SER A 44 9.00 14.04 0.96
N ARG A 45 9.96 14.46 0.15
CA ARG A 45 11.34 14.64 0.57
C ARG A 45 11.87 15.91 -0.07
N ARG A 46 12.69 16.66 0.67
CA ARG A 46 13.44 17.77 0.09
C ARG A 46 14.84 17.30 -0.27
N THR A 47 15.25 17.44 -1.51
CA THR A 47 16.59 17.07 -1.98
C THR A 47 17.06 18.09 -3.01
N ALA A 48 18.30 18.57 -2.86
CA ALA A 48 18.94 19.53 -3.78
C ALA A 48 18.06 20.74 -4.17
N GLY A 49 17.33 21.31 -3.21
CA GLY A 49 16.47 22.49 -3.44
C GLY A 49 15.09 22.19 -4.06
N ARG A 50 14.82 20.97 -4.51
CA ARG A 50 13.51 20.51 -5.00
C ARG A 50 12.77 19.70 -3.92
N THR A 51 11.44 19.77 -3.94
CA THR A 51 10.60 18.85 -3.17
C THR A 51 10.13 17.73 -4.09
N GLU A 52 10.61 16.52 -3.83
CA GLU A 52 10.08 15.31 -4.44
C GLU A 52 8.81 14.90 -3.71
N ARG A 53 7.76 14.51 -4.45
CA ARG A 53 6.49 14.03 -3.90
C ARG A 53 6.05 12.73 -4.57
N VAL A 54 5.52 11.83 -3.75
CA VAL A 54 4.95 10.56 -4.20
C VAL A 54 3.56 10.43 -3.63
N VAL A 55 2.56 10.25 -4.49
CA VAL A 55 1.20 9.93 -4.05
C VAL A 55 1.08 8.42 -3.88
N VAL A 56 0.44 7.97 -2.81
CA VAL A 56 0.29 6.55 -2.49
C VAL A 56 -1.19 6.22 -2.34
N GLY A 57 -1.64 5.24 -3.12
CA GLY A 57 -2.95 4.59 -2.95
C GLY A 57 -2.78 3.22 -2.31
N VAL A 58 -3.67 2.84 -1.40
CA VAL A 58 -3.62 1.55 -0.71
C VAL A 58 -4.83 0.71 -1.08
N LYS A 59 -4.62 -0.45 -1.72
CA LYS A 59 -5.70 -1.38 -2.05
C LYS A 59 -5.43 -2.77 -1.50
N MET A 60 -6.04 -3.07 -0.35
CA MET A 60 -6.04 -4.40 0.25
C MET A 60 -7.17 -5.26 -0.32
N ALA A 61 -6.98 -5.77 -1.54
CA ALA A 61 -7.90 -6.68 -2.22
C ALA A 61 -7.13 -7.75 -3.00
N SER A 62 -7.72 -8.94 -3.18
CA SER A 62 -7.16 -10.00 -4.04
C SER A 62 -7.13 -9.61 -5.51
N LYS A 63 -8.14 -8.84 -5.95
CA LYS A 63 -8.23 -8.28 -7.29
C LYS A 63 -8.38 -6.77 -7.19
N VAL A 64 -7.43 -6.03 -7.74
CA VAL A 64 -7.49 -4.59 -7.83
C VAL A 64 -8.40 -4.22 -9.00
N PRO A 65 -9.46 -3.42 -8.80
CA PRO A 65 -10.29 -2.96 -9.89
C PRO A 65 -9.53 -1.87 -10.69
N VAL A 66 -9.79 -1.81 -12.00
CA VAL A 66 -9.21 -0.79 -12.89
C VAL A 66 -9.50 0.63 -12.38
N GLY A 67 -10.70 0.86 -11.84
CA GLY A 67 -11.09 2.13 -11.24
C GLY A 67 -10.18 2.62 -10.11
N THR A 68 -9.48 1.74 -9.40
CA THR A 68 -8.50 2.17 -8.38
C THR A 68 -7.25 2.79 -9.01
N ILE A 69 -6.83 2.31 -10.18
CA ILE A 69 -5.72 2.90 -10.93
C ILE A 69 -6.15 4.25 -11.51
N GLU A 70 -7.35 4.31 -12.09
CA GLU A 70 -7.92 5.55 -12.63
C GLU A 70 -8.10 6.61 -11.54
N GLU A 71 -8.53 6.21 -10.35
CA GLU A 71 -8.65 7.11 -9.20
C GLU A 71 -7.28 7.66 -8.77
N LEU A 72 -6.25 6.81 -8.66
CA LEU A 72 -4.89 7.25 -8.32
C LEU A 72 -4.32 8.20 -9.39
N GLN A 73 -4.60 7.93 -10.66
CA GLN A 73 -4.20 8.80 -11.77
C GLN A 73 -4.97 10.14 -11.74
N GLY A 74 -6.26 10.11 -11.47
CA GLY A 74 -7.11 11.29 -11.31
C GLY A 74 -6.66 12.15 -10.13
N GLN A 75 -6.31 11.53 -8.99
CA GLN A 75 -5.72 12.23 -7.85
C GLN A 75 -4.41 12.92 -8.22
N ARG A 76 -3.52 12.23 -8.95
CA ARG A 76 -2.27 12.82 -9.44
C ARG A 76 -2.52 14.06 -10.31
N GLN A 77 -3.46 13.97 -11.24
CA GLN A 77 -3.83 15.10 -12.11
C GLN A 77 -4.45 16.27 -11.32
N ALA A 78 -5.34 15.97 -10.37
CA ALA A 78 -5.99 17.00 -9.55
C ALA A 78 -5.00 17.70 -8.59
N LEU A 79 -4.01 16.97 -8.07
CA LEU A 79 -2.91 17.54 -7.29
C LEU A 79 -2.03 18.45 -8.16
N ALA A 80 -1.69 18.02 -9.38
CA ALA A 80 -0.96 18.86 -10.32
C ALA A 80 -1.73 20.15 -10.67
N ALA A 81 -3.05 20.06 -10.87
CA ALA A 81 -3.92 21.22 -11.07
C ALA A 81 -3.96 22.17 -9.86
N SER A 82 -3.70 21.64 -8.65
CA SER A 82 -3.58 22.40 -7.40
C SER A 82 -2.15 22.90 -7.15
N ASN A 83 -1.29 22.91 -8.18
CA ASN A 83 0.12 23.30 -8.11
C ASN A 83 0.98 22.44 -7.17
N VAL A 84 0.55 21.18 -6.93
CA VAL A 84 1.29 20.17 -6.20
C VAL A 84 1.85 19.18 -7.22
N ASP A 85 3.10 19.41 -7.64
CA ASP A 85 3.80 18.50 -8.55
C ASP A 85 4.05 17.15 -7.86
N ILE A 86 3.63 16.07 -8.54
CA ILE A 86 3.76 14.69 -8.06
C ILE A 86 4.69 13.94 -9.01
N ASP A 87 5.88 13.60 -8.52
CA ASP A 87 6.92 12.92 -9.29
C ASP A 87 6.52 11.48 -9.61
N ARG A 88 5.92 10.77 -8.64
CA ARG A 88 5.59 9.35 -8.77
C ARG A 88 4.27 9.01 -8.09
N ALA A 89 3.63 7.96 -8.57
CA ALA A 89 2.49 7.36 -7.91
C ALA A 89 2.82 5.90 -7.53
N VAL A 90 2.42 5.48 -6.35
CA VAL A 90 2.63 4.11 -5.86
C VAL A 90 1.30 3.51 -5.45
N LEU A 91 0.98 2.33 -5.97
CA LEU A 91 -0.15 1.53 -5.53
C LEU A 91 0.33 0.40 -4.63
N VAL A 92 -0.09 0.42 -3.36
CA VAL A 92 0.24 -0.62 -2.39
C VAL A 92 -0.82 -1.72 -2.42
N VAL A 93 -0.40 -2.96 -2.65
CA VAL A 93 -1.27 -4.14 -2.75
C VAL A 93 -0.73 -5.30 -1.93
N PRO A 94 -1.56 -6.27 -1.51
CA PRO A 94 -1.05 -7.52 -0.94
C PRO A 94 -0.26 -8.32 -1.99
N GLY A 95 0.73 -9.09 -1.54
CA GLY A 95 1.47 -10.00 -2.41
C GLY A 95 0.55 -11.04 -3.06
N GLY A 96 0.74 -11.27 -4.36
CA GLY A 96 -0.13 -12.16 -5.15
C GLY A 96 -1.49 -11.55 -5.52
N ALA A 97 -1.70 -10.24 -5.32
CA ALA A 97 -2.89 -9.57 -5.83
C ALA A 97 -2.88 -9.52 -7.37
N SER A 98 -4.03 -9.76 -7.99
CA SER A 98 -4.23 -9.50 -9.41
C SER A 98 -4.40 -7.99 -9.62
N VAL A 99 -3.38 -7.37 -10.20
CA VAL A 99 -3.40 -5.96 -10.59
C VAL A 99 -3.59 -5.87 -12.11
N PRO A 100 -4.54 -5.06 -12.61
CA PRO A 100 -4.70 -4.84 -14.05
C PRO A 100 -3.48 -4.10 -14.61
N ALA A 101 -3.38 -4.00 -15.94
CA ALA A 101 -2.27 -3.32 -16.61
C ALA A 101 -2.08 -1.92 -16.02
N VAL A 102 -0.90 -1.68 -15.44
CA VAL A 102 -0.57 -0.42 -14.77
C VAL A 102 0.04 0.53 -15.79
N PRO A 103 -0.50 1.75 -15.95
CA PRO A 103 0.05 2.73 -16.88
C PRO A 103 1.40 3.25 -16.39
N GLU A 104 2.18 3.81 -17.32
CA GLU A 104 3.49 4.38 -16.99
C GLU A 104 3.39 5.46 -15.90
N GLY A 105 4.34 5.45 -14.97
CA GLY A 105 4.40 6.40 -13.86
C GLY A 105 3.60 6.01 -12.61
N ILE A 106 2.95 4.83 -12.60
CA ILE A 106 2.43 4.19 -11.39
C ILE A 106 3.29 2.95 -11.09
N GLU A 107 3.88 2.91 -9.91
CA GLU A 107 4.66 1.78 -9.42
C GLU A 107 3.78 0.91 -8.50
N ILE A 108 3.92 -0.42 -8.58
CA ILE A 108 3.24 -1.34 -7.64
C ILE A 108 4.19 -1.65 -6.50
N LEU A 109 3.70 -1.55 -5.27
CA LEU A 109 4.40 -2.03 -4.08
C LEU A 109 3.61 -3.19 -3.47
N GLU A 110 4.14 -4.40 -3.64
CA GLU A 110 3.58 -5.59 -3.03
C GLU A 110 4.00 -5.73 -1.57
N MET A 111 3.02 -5.98 -0.70
CA MET A 111 3.26 -6.19 0.72
C MET A 111 3.62 -7.64 1.01
N GLY A 112 4.90 -7.94 1.20
CA GLY A 112 5.36 -9.30 1.52
C GLY A 112 4.71 -9.93 2.77
N ASN A 113 4.27 -9.11 3.74
CA ASN A 113 3.63 -9.58 4.97
C ASN A 113 2.13 -9.93 4.80
N TRP A 114 1.51 -9.55 3.69
CA TRP A 114 0.10 -9.81 3.41
C TRP A 114 0.01 -10.52 2.08
N GLN A 115 -0.41 -11.78 2.10
CA GLN A 115 -0.45 -12.62 0.91
C GLN A 115 -1.88 -12.99 0.57
N ILE A 116 -2.17 -13.10 -0.72
CA ILE A 116 -3.40 -13.70 -1.21
C ILE A 116 -3.26 -15.22 -1.18
N VAL A 117 -4.11 -15.89 -0.40
CA VAL A 117 -4.19 -17.35 -0.32
C VAL A 117 -5.59 -17.76 -0.75
N GLY A 118 -5.71 -18.30 -1.97
CA GLY A 118 -7.00 -18.46 -2.64
C GLY A 118 -7.65 -17.10 -2.89
N ASP A 119 -8.87 -16.90 -2.38
CA ASP A 119 -9.60 -15.62 -2.47
C ASP A 119 -9.50 -14.74 -1.21
N ARG A 120 -8.66 -15.12 -0.24
CA ARG A 120 -8.55 -14.42 1.05
C ARG A 120 -7.20 -13.75 1.22
N ILE A 121 -7.22 -12.56 1.83
CA ILE A 121 -6.00 -11.88 2.27
C ILE A 121 -5.61 -12.47 3.62
N ALA A 122 -4.44 -13.08 3.69
CA ALA A 122 -3.88 -13.66 4.90
C ALA A 122 -2.61 -12.91 5.30
N TRP A 123 -2.48 -12.62 6.59
CA TRP A 123 -1.26 -12.05 7.15
C TRP A 123 -0.24 -13.17 7.37
N SER A 124 1.00 -13.02 6.93
CA SER A 124 2.01 -14.08 6.92
C SER A 124 2.22 -14.71 8.31
N LYS A 125 2.19 -13.92 9.38
CA LYS A 125 2.25 -14.44 10.76
C LYS A 125 1.09 -15.38 11.11
N ASN A 126 -0.08 -15.16 10.52
CA ASN A 126 -1.25 -16.00 10.70
C ASN A 126 -1.21 -17.23 9.78
N ILE A 127 -0.54 -17.13 8.61
CA ILE A 127 -0.24 -18.28 7.74
C ILE A 127 0.70 -19.25 8.45
N GLU A 128 1.79 -18.77 9.03
CA GLU A 128 2.74 -19.61 9.78
C GLU A 128 2.07 -20.27 10.99
N ARG A 129 1.24 -19.51 11.72
CA ARG A 129 0.50 -20.03 12.88
C ARG A 129 -0.58 -21.04 12.50
N SER A 130 -1.28 -20.84 11.38
CA SER A 130 -2.29 -21.78 10.89
C SER A 130 -1.66 -23.05 10.31
N ALA A 131 -0.56 -22.94 9.56
CA ALA A 131 0.22 -24.09 9.11
C ALA A 131 0.74 -24.91 10.31
N PHE A 132 1.29 -24.23 11.33
CA PHE A 132 1.71 -24.87 12.57
C PHE A 132 0.55 -25.60 13.29
N HIS A 133 -0.62 -24.96 13.43
CA HIS A 133 -1.79 -25.60 14.02
C HIS A 133 -2.36 -26.74 13.19
N GLN A 134 -2.29 -26.66 11.86
CA GLN A 134 -2.73 -27.71 10.95
C GLN A 134 -1.79 -28.92 11.02
N GLU A 135 -0.49 -28.68 11.08
CA GLU A 135 0.53 -29.72 11.26
C GLU A 135 0.44 -30.40 12.64
N GLU A 136 0.16 -29.63 13.70
CA GLU A 136 -0.17 -30.16 15.04
C GLU A 136 -1.45 -31.01 15.05
N ARG A 137 -2.49 -30.63 14.30
CA ARG A 137 -3.75 -31.39 14.19
C ARG A 137 -3.57 -32.69 13.41
N VAL A 138 -2.83 -32.65 12.31
CA VAL A 138 -2.48 -33.83 11.52
C VAL A 138 -1.62 -34.80 12.35
N LYS A 139 -0.66 -34.29 13.13
CA LYS A 139 0.13 -35.12 14.08
C LYS A 139 -0.70 -35.75 15.18
N ARG A 140 -1.79 -35.10 15.61
CA ARG A 140 -2.67 -35.59 16.68
C ARG A 140 -3.81 -36.50 16.17
N GLY A 141 -3.85 -36.81 14.87
CA GLY A 141 -4.80 -37.78 14.31
C GLY A 141 -6.27 -37.40 14.43
N LEU A 142 -6.58 -36.11 14.56
CA LEU A 142 -7.95 -35.59 14.62
C LEU A 142 -8.30 -35.04 13.24
N ALA A 143 -8.73 -35.92 12.34
CA ALA A 143 -9.38 -35.59 11.08
C ALA A 143 -10.89 -35.46 11.27
#